data_AF-A0A1L3TJX1-F1
#
_entry.id   AF-A0A1L3TJX1-F1
#
_cell.length_a   1.000
_cell.length_b   1.000
_cell.length_c   1.000
_cell.angle_alpha   90.00
_cell.angle_beta   90.00
_cell.angle_gamma   90.00
#
_symmetry.space_group_name_H-M   'P 1'
#
loop_
_entity.id
_entity.type
_entity.pdbx_description
1 polymer ?
#
loop_
_entity_poly.entity_id
_entity_poly.type
_entity_poly.pdbx_seq_one_letter_code
_entity_poly.pdbx_strand_id
1 'polypeptide(L)'
;SAMGAAIQQNRTTNGAATTVDGAGFDQTAVPANVGVALNAVITANANNGINLNTPAGSFNGLFLNTANHLAVTVSEDTTLGFITNVVNNAHSFNLTLNAGKTLTITGQGITNAQAAATKNAQNVVVQFNNGAAIDNNDLKGVGRIDFGAAASTLVFNLANPTTQKAPLILGDNTVIVNGVNGTLNVTNGFIQVSNKSFATVKAINIGDGQGIMFNTDADNANVLNLQAGGTTINFNGTDGTGRLVLLSKNAAATNFNVTGSLGGNLKGIIEFNIVAVDGQLIANAGPANAVIGTNNGAGRAAGFVVSVDNGKVATINGQVYAKDMVIQSANAAGQVNFRHIVDVGTDGTTAFKTAASKVTITQSSNFGNTDFGNLAAQIKVPNAITLTGNFTGDASNPGNTAGVITFDANGTLESASADANVAVTNNITAIEASGAGVVQLSGTHAAELRLGNAGSIFKLADGTVINGKVNQTALVGGVLAAGTITLDGSAT
;
A
#
# COMPACT_ATOMS: atom_id res chain seq x y z
N SER A 1 43.01 7.76 -55.30
CA SER A 1 42.27 8.80 -56.07
C SER A 1 41.10 8.08 -56.70
N ALA A 2 39.82 8.34 -56.43
CA ALA A 2 39.06 9.41 -55.76
C ALA A 2 37.77 8.74 -55.18
N MET A 3 37.16 9.02 -54.02
CA MET A 3 36.60 10.23 -53.39
C MET A 3 35.59 11.05 -54.23
N GLY A 4 34.35 11.16 -53.72
CA GLY A 4 33.33 12.18 -54.02
C GLY A 4 32.06 11.64 -54.72
N ALA A 5 30.82 12.04 -54.43
CA ALA A 5 30.23 12.92 -53.40
C ALA A 5 28.68 12.73 -53.42
N ALA A 6 28.02 13.20 -52.36
CA ALA A 6 26.59 13.12 -52.04
C ALA A 6 25.64 13.87 -53.00
N ILE A 7 24.33 13.55 -52.94
CA ILE A 7 23.26 14.53 -53.16
C ILE A 7 22.22 14.45 -52.04
N GLN A 8 22.38 15.40 -51.12
CA GLN A 8 21.39 16.01 -50.25
C GLN A 8 20.24 16.59 -51.10
N GLN A 9 18.97 16.38 -50.72
CA GLN A 9 17.90 17.31 -51.09
C GLN A 9 17.37 18.01 -49.84
N ASN A 10 17.90 19.22 -49.67
CA ASN A 10 17.40 20.26 -48.81
C ASN A 10 16.23 20.95 -49.55
N ARG A 11 15.04 21.00 -48.95
CA ARG A 11 13.98 21.93 -49.35
C ARG A 11 13.46 22.66 -48.12
N THR A 12 13.97 23.87 -47.92
CA THR A 12 13.43 24.90 -47.05
C THR A 12 12.18 25.52 -47.69
N THR A 13 11.08 25.56 -46.93
CA THR A 13 10.06 26.62 -47.03
C THR A 13 9.69 27.06 -45.62
N ASN A 14 9.66 28.38 -45.45
CA ASN A 14 9.75 29.12 -44.20
C ASN A 14 8.47 29.01 -43.34
N GLY A 15 8.62 28.66 -42.06
CA GLY A 15 7.53 28.62 -41.08
C GLY A 15 7.87 27.76 -39.85
N ALA A 16 8.75 28.27 -38.98
CA ALA A 16 9.05 27.79 -37.62
C ALA A 16 8.84 26.29 -37.31
N ALA A 17 9.73 25.44 -37.82
CA ALA A 17 9.94 24.09 -37.31
C ALA A 17 11.45 23.83 -37.20
N THR A 18 12.05 24.22 -36.07
CA THR A 18 13.36 23.69 -35.67
C THR A 18 13.15 22.30 -35.09
N THR A 19 13.00 21.31 -35.97
CA THR A 19 12.98 19.88 -35.66
C THR A 19 14.41 19.36 -35.66
N VAL A 20 14.78 18.69 -34.56
CA VAL A 20 16.04 17.93 -34.44
C VAL A 20 15.80 16.57 -35.11
N ASP A 21 16.39 16.37 -36.28
CA ASP A 21 16.24 15.17 -37.09
C ASP A 21 16.93 13.94 -36.45
N GLY A 22 16.13 13.13 -35.74
CA GLY A 22 15.79 11.85 -36.35
C GLY A 22 14.63 12.13 -37.29
N ALA A 23 14.88 12.06 -38.61
CA ALA A 23 13.95 12.31 -39.72
C ALA A 23 12.59 12.92 -39.33
N GLY A 24 12.43 14.21 -39.60
CA GLY A 24 11.20 14.95 -39.42
C GLY A 24 10.00 14.13 -39.84
N PHE A 25 9.14 13.84 -38.86
CA PHE A 25 7.81 13.34 -39.15
C PHE A 25 7.10 14.42 -39.96
N ASP A 26 7.07 14.25 -41.27
CA ASP A 26 6.24 15.02 -42.17
C ASP A 26 4.78 14.78 -41.77
N GLN A 27 4.16 15.80 -41.18
CA GLN A 27 2.77 15.78 -40.70
C GLN A 27 1.74 15.61 -41.84
N THR A 28 2.18 15.61 -43.10
CA THR A 28 1.32 15.45 -44.29
C THR A 28 1.49 14.09 -44.99
N ALA A 29 2.45 13.27 -44.56
CA ALA A 29 2.65 11.94 -45.09
C ALA A 29 1.72 10.91 -44.42
N VAL A 30 1.10 10.07 -45.24
CA VAL A 30 0.32 8.89 -44.83
C VAL A 30 1.08 8.11 -43.74
N PRO A 31 0.41 7.57 -42.68
CA PRO A 31 1.07 6.89 -41.57
C PRO A 31 2.03 5.80 -42.07
N ALA A 32 3.31 6.13 -42.17
CA ALA A 32 4.34 5.17 -42.51
C ALA A 32 4.76 4.47 -41.22
N ASN A 33 4.84 3.14 -41.26
CA ASN A 33 5.41 2.33 -40.19
C ASN A 33 6.94 2.56 -40.16
N VAL A 34 7.37 3.73 -39.69
CA VAL A 34 8.77 4.14 -39.68
C VAL A 34 9.43 3.58 -38.42
N GLY A 35 10.39 2.67 -38.59
CA GLY A 35 11.19 2.15 -37.49
C GLY A 35 11.93 3.27 -36.79
N VAL A 36 11.58 3.54 -35.53
CA VAL A 36 12.27 4.51 -34.68
C VAL A 36 13.62 3.91 -34.25
N ALA A 37 14.72 4.60 -34.58
CA ALA A 37 16.07 4.12 -34.28
C ALA A 37 16.36 4.04 -32.77
N LEU A 38 17.27 3.14 -32.39
CA LEU A 38 17.81 3.08 -31.02
C LEU A 38 18.35 4.47 -30.62
N ASN A 39 17.90 5.02 -29.47
CA ASN A 39 18.19 6.39 -28.99
C ASN A 39 17.50 7.55 -29.70
N ALA A 40 16.44 7.31 -30.49
CA ALA A 40 15.62 8.41 -30.98
C ALA A 40 14.79 9.04 -29.85
N VAL A 41 14.68 10.37 -29.89
CA VAL A 41 13.82 11.16 -29.03
C VAL A 41 12.79 11.87 -29.88
N ILE A 42 11.52 11.70 -29.53
CA ILE A 42 10.43 12.34 -30.26
C ILE A 42 10.10 13.66 -29.57
N THR A 43 10.14 14.75 -30.36
CA THR A 43 9.72 16.07 -29.93
C THR A 43 8.38 16.40 -30.60
N ALA A 44 7.33 16.57 -29.81
CA ALA A 44 6.05 17.06 -30.33
C ALA A 44 6.02 18.59 -30.22
N ASN A 45 5.86 19.30 -31.35
CA ASN A 45 5.63 20.74 -31.37
C ASN A 45 4.16 20.98 -31.81
N ALA A 46 3.34 21.50 -30.90
CA ALA A 46 1.96 21.99 -31.03
C ALA A 46 0.82 21.04 -31.51
N ASN A 47 -0.20 20.95 -30.64
CA ASN A 47 -1.66 20.83 -30.87
C ASN A 47 -2.32 19.68 -31.65
N ASN A 48 -1.62 18.76 -32.32
CA ASN A 48 -2.30 17.64 -33.00
C ASN A 48 -1.79 16.29 -32.53
N GLY A 49 -2.72 15.38 -32.21
CA GLY A 49 -2.41 14.01 -31.77
C GLY A 49 -1.63 13.26 -32.84
N ILE A 50 -0.33 13.04 -32.58
CA ILE A 50 0.54 12.26 -33.46
C ILE A 50 0.42 10.79 -33.06
N ASN A 51 -0.25 9.97 -33.87
CA ASN A 51 -0.24 8.51 -33.71
C ASN A 51 1.13 7.97 -34.10
N LEU A 52 1.93 7.61 -33.11
CA LEU A 52 3.23 6.96 -33.33
C LEU A 52 3.08 5.48 -33.11
N ASN A 53 3.56 4.68 -34.06
CA ASN A 53 3.74 3.24 -33.92
C ASN A 53 5.13 3.00 -33.30
N THR A 54 5.18 2.39 -32.12
CA THR A 54 6.46 2.10 -31.46
C THR A 54 7.24 1.03 -32.22
N PRO A 55 8.58 1.15 -32.31
CA PRO A 55 9.42 0.10 -32.86
C PRO A 55 9.46 -1.10 -31.91
N ALA A 56 9.74 -2.28 -32.45
CA ALA A 56 10.18 -3.40 -31.64
C ALA A 56 11.49 -3.06 -30.93
N GLY A 57 11.58 -3.35 -29.63
CA GLY A 57 12.81 -3.15 -28.85
C GLY A 57 12.75 -1.95 -27.91
N SER A 58 13.31 -0.80 -28.30
CA SER A 58 13.49 0.35 -27.38
C SER A 58 13.07 1.68 -28.00
N PHE A 59 12.24 2.39 -27.26
CA PHE A 59 11.83 3.77 -27.47
C PHE A 59 12.45 4.64 -26.36
N ASN A 60 13.58 5.28 -26.64
CA ASN A 60 14.44 5.79 -25.56
C ASN A 60 13.88 7.00 -24.82
N GLY A 61 13.14 7.88 -25.48
CA GLY A 61 12.43 8.90 -24.72
C GLY A 61 11.50 9.80 -25.51
N LEU A 62 10.60 10.42 -24.76
CA LEU A 62 9.60 11.37 -25.22
C LEU A 62 9.85 12.74 -24.58
N PHE A 63 9.99 13.77 -25.42
CA PHE A 63 10.21 15.15 -24.99
C PHE A 63 8.97 16.00 -25.28
N LEU A 64 8.39 16.57 -24.22
CA LEU A 64 7.19 17.40 -24.26
C LEU A 64 7.57 18.84 -23.86
N ASN A 65 7.74 19.73 -24.85
CA ASN A 65 8.26 21.10 -24.66
C ASN A 65 7.21 22.22 -24.79
N THR A 66 6.00 21.89 -25.25
CA THR A 66 4.89 22.81 -25.52
C THR A 66 3.56 22.14 -25.17
N ALA A 67 2.47 22.91 -25.13
CA ALA A 67 1.14 22.34 -24.87
C ALA A 67 0.73 21.33 -25.94
N ASN A 68 0.79 20.05 -25.57
CA ASN A 68 0.56 18.93 -26.48
C ASN A 68 -0.42 17.94 -25.87
N HIS A 69 -1.38 17.50 -26.68
CA HIS A 69 -2.18 16.30 -26.45
C HIS A 69 -1.64 15.20 -27.37
N LEU A 70 -0.67 14.43 -26.88
CA LEU A 70 -0.04 13.38 -27.67
C LEU A 70 -0.74 12.04 -27.43
N ALA A 71 -0.96 11.25 -28.47
CA ALA A 71 -1.51 9.90 -28.37
C ALA A 71 -0.57 8.91 -29.06
N VAL A 72 0.07 8.02 -28.31
CA VAL A 72 1.01 7.02 -28.84
C VAL A 72 0.40 5.63 -28.80
N THR A 73 0.55 4.91 -29.91
CA THR A 73 0.12 3.52 -30.03
C THR A 73 1.33 2.60 -29.94
N VAL A 74 1.37 1.78 -28.90
CA VAL A 74 2.37 0.73 -28.75
C VAL A 74 1.99 -0.43 -29.66
N SER A 75 2.53 -0.40 -30.88
CA SER A 75 2.24 -1.38 -31.93
C SER A 75 3.09 -2.64 -31.83
N GLU A 76 4.23 -2.56 -31.15
CA GLU A 76 5.17 -3.65 -30.93
C GLU A 76 5.67 -3.64 -29.48
N ASP A 77 6.15 -4.79 -29.01
CA ASP A 77 6.78 -4.90 -27.70
C ASP A 77 7.96 -3.93 -27.61
N THR A 78 7.91 -3.03 -26.64
CA THR A 78 8.84 -1.91 -26.58
C THR A 78 9.17 -1.50 -25.15
N THR A 79 10.29 -0.81 -25.02
CA THR A 79 10.77 -0.23 -23.75
C THR A 79 10.78 1.28 -23.86
N LEU A 80 10.05 1.97 -22.99
CA LEU A 80 10.11 3.41 -22.81
C LEU A 80 11.16 3.77 -21.74
N GLY A 81 12.23 4.42 -22.18
CA GLY A 81 13.31 4.93 -21.32
C GLY A 81 12.84 6.09 -20.45
N PHE A 82 12.69 7.27 -21.04
CA PHE A 82 12.27 8.47 -20.31
C PHE A 82 11.15 9.31 -20.91
N ILE A 83 10.42 10.00 -20.03
CA ILE A 83 9.52 11.11 -20.40
C ILE A 83 10.00 12.34 -19.64
N THR A 84 10.11 13.46 -20.36
CA THR A 84 10.46 14.76 -19.78
C THR A 84 9.38 15.76 -20.12
N ASN A 85 8.80 16.38 -19.08
CA ASN A 85 7.81 17.44 -19.20
C ASN A 85 8.46 18.76 -18.82
N VAL A 86 8.68 19.64 -19.79
CA VAL A 86 9.20 20.98 -19.52
C VAL A 86 8.01 21.83 -19.07
N VAL A 87 7.89 22.02 -17.75
CA VAL A 87 6.91 22.87 -17.05
C VAL A 87 5.57 22.18 -16.71
N ASN A 88 5.19 22.25 -15.43
CA ASN A 88 3.94 21.80 -14.79
C ASN A 88 2.66 22.45 -15.37
N ASN A 89 2.45 22.38 -16.68
CA ASN A 89 1.21 22.77 -17.33
C ASN A 89 0.46 21.52 -17.78
N ALA A 90 -0.86 21.65 -17.97
CA ALA A 90 -1.82 20.60 -18.33
C ALA A 90 -1.51 19.92 -19.69
N HIS A 91 -0.38 19.23 -19.78
CA HIS A 91 0.10 18.49 -20.93
C HIS A 91 -0.19 17.02 -20.66
N SER A 92 -1.06 16.44 -21.48
CA SER A 92 -1.45 15.03 -21.34
C SER A 92 -0.87 14.24 -22.50
N PHE A 93 -0.07 13.25 -22.16
CA PHE A 93 0.34 12.20 -23.08
C PHE A 93 -0.46 10.93 -22.80
N ASN A 94 -1.08 10.38 -23.85
CA ASN A 94 -1.84 9.15 -23.80
C ASN A 94 -1.09 8.02 -24.49
N LEU A 95 -1.08 6.85 -23.86
CA LEU A 95 -0.58 5.59 -24.40
C LEU A 95 -1.75 4.68 -24.71
N THR A 96 -1.72 4.00 -25.85
CA THR A 96 -2.63 2.89 -26.18
C THR A 96 -1.79 1.67 -26.55
N LEU A 97 -1.99 0.54 -25.88
CA LEU A 97 -1.30 -0.70 -26.21
C LEU A 97 -2.12 -1.49 -27.23
N ASN A 98 -1.50 -1.89 -28.34
CA ASN A 98 -2.13 -2.82 -29.25
C ASN A 98 -2.30 -4.20 -28.57
N ALA A 99 -3.24 -4.97 -29.11
CA ALA A 99 -3.54 -6.31 -28.63
C ALA A 99 -2.28 -7.20 -28.51
N GLY A 100 -2.10 -7.82 -27.35
CA GLY A 100 -0.99 -8.72 -27.08
C GLY A 100 0.36 -8.04 -26.81
N LYS A 101 0.43 -6.70 -26.84
CA LYS A 101 1.71 -5.98 -26.75
C LYS A 101 2.11 -5.62 -25.34
N THR A 102 3.40 -5.46 -25.16
CA THR A 102 4.05 -5.11 -23.90
C THR A 102 4.73 -3.75 -23.99
N LEU A 103 4.41 -2.87 -23.04
CA LEU A 103 5.17 -1.64 -22.81
C LEU A 103 5.96 -1.78 -21.51
N THR A 104 7.28 -1.70 -21.58
CA THR A 104 8.15 -1.64 -20.39
C THR A 104 8.60 -0.21 -20.14
N ILE A 105 8.31 0.37 -18.98
CA ILE A 105 8.78 1.69 -18.58
C ILE A 105 9.96 1.51 -17.63
N THR A 106 11.12 2.07 -17.98
CA THR A 106 12.36 1.88 -17.20
C THR A 106 12.80 3.08 -16.41
N GLY A 107 12.22 4.27 -16.58
CA GLY A 107 12.69 5.40 -15.76
C GLY A 107 14.10 5.91 -16.14
N GLN A 108 14.77 5.30 -17.11
CA GLN A 108 16.17 5.59 -17.42
C GLN A 108 16.26 6.89 -18.21
N GLY A 109 16.66 7.96 -17.54
CA GLY A 109 17.03 9.21 -18.19
C GLY A 109 18.33 9.11 -19.01
N ILE A 110 18.79 10.23 -19.55
CA ILE A 110 20.03 10.30 -20.34
C ILE A 110 21.21 10.52 -19.38
N THR A 111 22.09 9.53 -19.26
CA THR A 111 23.35 9.66 -18.51
C THR A 111 24.33 10.63 -19.18
N ASN A 112 25.27 11.19 -18.42
CA ASN A 112 26.35 12.02 -18.97
C ASN A 112 27.16 11.30 -20.06
N ALA A 113 27.38 9.99 -19.92
CA ALA A 113 28.09 9.20 -20.92
C ALA A 113 27.26 9.07 -22.21
N GLN A 114 25.95 8.82 -22.10
CA GLN A 114 25.06 8.76 -23.26
C GLN A 114 24.91 10.13 -23.93
N ALA A 115 24.79 11.20 -23.14
CA ALA A 115 24.84 12.57 -23.61
C ALA A 115 26.13 12.78 -24.40
N ALA A 116 27.31 12.48 -23.86
CA ALA A 116 28.57 12.65 -24.60
C ALA A 116 28.68 11.78 -25.87
N ALA A 117 28.10 10.57 -25.88
CA ALA A 117 28.30 9.59 -26.94
C ALA A 117 27.49 9.84 -28.21
N THR A 118 26.34 10.53 -28.15
CA THR A 118 25.49 10.73 -29.34
C THR A 118 24.99 12.17 -29.43
N LYS A 119 25.06 12.76 -30.64
CA LYS A 119 24.51 14.11 -30.90
C LYS A 119 23.04 14.22 -30.51
N ASN A 120 22.26 13.15 -30.68
CA ASN A 120 20.86 13.10 -30.30
C ASN A 120 20.68 13.28 -28.79
N ALA A 121 21.44 12.53 -27.98
CA ALA A 121 21.41 12.68 -26.54
C ALA A 121 21.91 14.06 -26.09
N GLN A 122 22.98 14.60 -26.71
CA GLN A 122 23.47 15.98 -26.45
C GLN A 122 22.38 17.01 -26.68
N ASN A 123 21.71 16.95 -27.83
CA ASN A 123 20.68 17.93 -28.19
C ASN A 123 19.52 17.92 -27.21
N VAL A 124 19.11 16.73 -26.75
CA VAL A 124 18.01 16.56 -25.79
C VAL A 124 18.40 17.10 -24.41
N VAL A 125 19.60 16.78 -23.90
CA VAL A 125 20.05 17.31 -22.60
C VAL A 125 20.31 18.81 -22.64
N VAL A 126 20.77 19.36 -23.77
CA VAL A 126 20.95 20.81 -23.97
C VAL A 126 19.62 21.55 -23.92
N GLN A 127 18.56 21.01 -24.54
CA GLN A 127 17.25 21.63 -24.51
C GLN A 127 16.54 21.49 -23.16
N PHE A 128 16.76 20.40 -22.43
CA PHE A 128 16.04 20.12 -21.19
C PHE A 128 16.75 20.60 -19.92
N ASN A 129 18.06 20.38 -19.80
CA ASN A 129 18.83 20.64 -18.58
C ASN A 129 20.14 21.41 -18.87
N ASN A 130 20.13 22.29 -19.89
CA ASN A 130 21.28 23.08 -20.32
C ASN A 130 22.57 22.26 -20.55
N GLY A 131 22.43 21.00 -20.94
CA GLY A 131 23.53 20.09 -21.28
C GLY A 131 23.88 19.09 -20.17
N ALA A 132 23.24 19.17 -19.00
CA ALA A 132 23.42 18.20 -17.93
C ALA A 132 22.56 16.93 -18.13
N ALA A 133 22.99 15.81 -17.56
CA ALA A 133 22.22 14.56 -17.56
C ALA A 133 20.75 14.76 -17.15
N ILE A 134 19.89 13.90 -17.69
CA ILE A 134 18.50 13.79 -17.26
C ILE A 134 18.49 12.67 -16.24
N ASP A 135 18.36 13.04 -14.97
CA ASP A 135 18.60 12.09 -13.90
C ASP A 135 17.41 11.14 -13.66
N ASN A 136 16.18 11.50 -14.07
CA ASN A 136 14.97 10.67 -13.88
C ASN A 136 13.80 11.02 -14.82
N ASN A 137 12.82 10.10 -14.93
CA ASN A 137 11.54 10.34 -15.60
C ASN A 137 10.63 11.29 -14.81
N ASP A 138 9.99 12.20 -15.53
CA ASP A 138 8.81 12.90 -15.05
C ASP A 138 7.56 12.33 -15.74
N LEU A 139 6.90 11.36 -15.09
CA LEU A 139 5.64 10.78 -15.57
C LEU A 139 4.40 11.56 -15.10
N LYS A 140 4.56 12.74 -14.48
CA LYS A 140 3.41 13.54 -14.01
C LYS A 140 2.53 14.06 -15.15
N GLY A 141 3.08 14.14 -16.37
CA GLY A 141 2.34 14.52 -17.59
C GLY A 141 1.62 13.37 -18.30
N VAL A 142 1.65 12.14 -17.77
CA VAL A 142 0.90 11.02 -18.36
C VAL A 142 -0.60 11.24 -18.09
N GLY A 143 -1.43 11.30 -19.13
CA GLY A 143 -2.88 11.47 -19.02
C GLY A 143 -3.62 10.14 -18.94
N ARG A 144 -3.47 9.29 -19.95
CA ARG A 144 -4.18 8.00 -20.06
C ARG A 144 -3.23 6.90 -20.51
N ILE A 145 -3.31 5.71 -19.91
CA ILE A 145 -2.71 4.49 -20.46
C ILE A 145 -3.81 3.48 -20.72
N ASP A 146 -4.08 3.20 -21.98
CA ASP A 146 -5.14 2.32 -22.45
C ASP A 146 -4.56 0.96 -22.84
N PHE A 147 -4.99 -0.12 -22.19
CA PHE A 147 -4.55 -1.47 -22.53
C PHE A 147 -5.18 -1.98 -23.85
N GLY A 148 -6.12 -1.24 -24.44
CA GLY A 148 -6.90 -1.71 -25.58
C GLY A 148 -7.86 -2.85 -25.18
N ALA A 149 -8.60 -3.40 -26.16
CA ALA A 149 -9.65 -4.39 -25.88
C ALA A 149 -9.12 -5.81 -25.57
N ALA A 150 -7.89 -6.12 -25.96
CA ALA A 150 -7.29 -7.45 -25.81
C ALA A 150 -6.22 -7.47 -24.71
N ALA A 151 -5.79 -8.66 -24.28
CA ALA A 151 -4.77 -8.79 -23.24
C ALA A 151 -3.45 -8.13 -23.67
N SER A 152 -2.95 -7.21 -22.87
CA SER A 152 -1.69 -6.47 -23.09
C SER A 152 -1.03 -6.20 -21.74
N THR A 153 0.26 -5.85 -21.75
CA THR A 153 1.06 -5.79 -20.52
C THR A 153 1.76 -4.45 -20.37
N LEU A 154 1.63 -3.84 -19.20
CA LEU A 154 2.39 -2.68 -18.77
C LEU A 154 3.36 -3.13 -17.69
N VAL A 155 4.65 -2.91 -17.91
CA VAL A 155 5.72 -3.29 -16.97
C VAL A 155 6.43 -2.04 -16.49
N PHE A 156 6.54 -1.86 -15.20
CA PHE A 156 7.46 -0.91 -14.59
C PHE A 156 8.68 -1.66 -14.09
N ASN A 157 9.81 -1.43 -14.77
CA ASN A 157 11.09 -2.06 -14.48
C ASN A 157 12.17 -0.97 -14.39
N LEU A 158 12.16 -0.21 -13.30
CA LEU A 158 12.94 1.01 -13.20
C LEU A 158 14.44 0.72 -13.13
N ALA A 159 15.23 1.33 -14.02
CA ALA A 159 16.68 1.16 -14.09
C ALA A 159 17.38 1.72 -12.84
N ASN A 160 16.87 2.85 -12.33
CA ASN A 160 17.21 3.39 -11.02
C ASN A 160 16.00 3.14 -10.10
N PRO A 161 15.98 2.04 -9.33
CA PRO A 161 14.80 1.67 -8.57
C PRO A 161 14.48 2.73 -7.52
N THR A 162 13.27 3.26 -7.63
CA THR A 162 12.68 4.16 -6.65
C THR A 162 12.33 3.39 -5.37
N THR A 163 12.21 4.12 -4.27
CA THR A 163 11.86 3.53 -2.97
C THR A 163 10.48 4.00 -2.53
N GLN A 164 9.90 3.37 -1.50
CA GLN A 164 8.66 3.87 -0.90
C GLN A 164 8.76 5.35 -0.47
N LYS A 165 9.95 5.82 -0.06
CA LYS A 165 10.16 7.22 0.37
C LYS A 165 10.30 8.20 -0.80
N ALA A 166 10.72 7.70 -1.96
CA ALA A 166 10.92 8.48 -3.17
C ALA A 166 10.43 7.67 -4.40
N PRO A 167 9.11 7.49 -4.55
CA PRO A 167 8.52 6.72 -5.65
C PRO A 167 8.60 7.45 -6.98
N LEU A 168 8.39 6.69 -8.06
CA LEU A 168 8.04 7.26 -9.35
C LEU A 168 6.57 7.69 -9.30
N ILE A 169 6.28 8.96 -9.55
CA ILE A 169 4.93 9.52 -9.43
C ILE A 169 4.27 9.56 -10.81
N LEU A 170 3.12 8.89 -10.95
CA LEU A 170 2.15 9.19 -12.02
C LEU A 170 1.31 10.39 -11.57
N GLY A 171 1.04 11.32 -12.49
CA GLY A 171 0.31 12.55 -12.16
C GLY A 171 -1.13 12.30 -11.71
N ASP A 172 -1.74 13.29 -11.05
CA ASP A 172 -3.07 13.12 -10.46
C ASP A 172 -4.15 12.78 -11.50
N ASN A 173 -3.97 13.25 -12.73
CA ASN A 173 -4.86 12.98 -13.86
C ASN A 173 -4.56 11.66 -14.60
N THR A 174 -3.54 10.89 -14.21
CA THR A 174 -3.19 9.65 -14.89
C THR A 174 -4.25 8.56 -14.67
N VAL A 175 -4.88 8.10 -15.75
CA VAL A 175 -5.88 7.03 -15.73
C VAL A 175 -5.40 5.81 -16.53
N ILE A 176 -5.38 4.62 -15.93
CA ILE A 176 -5.15 3.37 -16.65
C ILE A 176 -6.47 2.61 -16.83
N VAL A 177 -6.78 2.28 -18.08
CA VAL A 177 -8.14 2.01 -18.57
C VAL A 177 -8.19 0.84 -19.56
N ASN A 178 -9.41 0.34 -19.78
CA ASN A 178 -9.74 -0.79 -20.67
C ASN A 178 -8.92 -2.06 -20.39
N GLY A 179 -8.47 -2.25 -19.15
CA GLY A 179 -7.63 -3.37 -18.78
C GLY A 179 -8.36 -4.69 -18.50
N VAL A 180 -9.57 -4.91 -19.04
CA VAL A 180 -10.40 -6.10 -18.70
C VAL A 180 -9.62 -7.41 -18.90
N ASN A 181 -8.58 -7.39 -19.75
CA ASN A 181 -7.57 -8.44 -19.86
C ASN A 181 -6.12 -7.97 -19.71
N GLY A 182 -5.89 -6.70 -19.36
CA GLY A 182 -4.58 -6.09 -19.20
C GLY A 182 -3.89 -6.53 -17.91
N THR A 183 -2.56 -6.64 -17.96
CA THR A 183 -1.70 -6.97 -16.83
C THR A 183 -0.74 -5.82 -16.54
N LEU A 184 -0.70 -5.39 -15.29
CA LEU A 184 0.29 -4.46 -14.77
C LEU A 184 1.34 -5.23 -13.97
N ASN A 185 2.62 -5.03 -14.25
CA ASN A 185 3.73 -5.60 -13.51
C ASN A 185 4.61 -4.49 -12.91
N VAL A 186 4.97 -4.63 -11.64
CA VAL A 186 6.02 -3.83 -11.00
C VAL A 186 7.13 -4.78 -10.60
N THR A 187 8.21 -4.75 -11.38
CA THR A 187 9.32 -5.69 -11.25
C THR A 187 10.56 -5.05 -10.65
N ASN A 188 10.68 -3.71 -10.72
CA ASN A 188 11.76 -2.97 -10.06
C ASN A 188 11.33 -1.53 -9.77
N GLY A 189 11.35 -1.12 -8.50
CA GLY A 189 10.97 0.19 -7.98
C GLY A 189 9.60 0.28 -7.28
N PHE A 190 9.32 1.48 -6.77
CA PHE A 190 8.02 1.89 -6.21
C PHE A 190 7.34 2.92 -7.10
N ILE A 191 6.04 2.74 -7.36
CA ILE A 191 5.25 3.68 -8.15
C ILE A 191 4.13 4.24 -7.29
N GLN A 192 3.95 5.55 -7.34
CA GLN A 192 2.82 6.22 -6.74
C GLN A 192 1.81 6.60 -7.81
N VAL A 193 0.55 6.30 -7.55
CA VAL A 193 -0.57 6.55 -8.44
C VAL A 193 -1.70 7.29 -7.71
N SER A 194 -2.60 7.90 -8.47
CA SER A 194 -3.77 8.58 -7.93
C SER A 194 -5.02 7.68 -7.89
N ASN A 195 -6.08 8.21 -7.29
CA ASN A 195 -7.39 7.61 -7.03
C ASN A 195 -8.12 6.98 -8.25
N LYS A 196 -7.68 7.22 -9.49
CA LYS A 196 -8.36 6.79 -10.73
C LYS A 196 -7.52 5.86 -11.59
N SER A 197 -6.32 5.48 -11.15
CA SER A 197 -5.34 4.93 -12.07
C SER A 197 -5.55 3.47 -12.47
N PHE A 198 -6.38 2.63 -11.85
CA PHE A 198 -6.42 1.19 -12.23
C PHE A 198 -7.79 0.52 -12.24
N ALA A 199 -8.87 1.28 -12.34
CA ALA A 199 -10.23 0.76 -12.15
C ALA A 199 -10.63 -0.41 -13.07
N THR A 200 -9.85 -0.73 -14.11
CA THR A 200 -10.21 -1.78 -15.09
C THR A 200 -9.12 -2.83 -15.33
N VAL A 201 -7.98 -2.81 -14.63
CA VAL A 201 -6.86 -3.75 -14.91
C VAL A 201 -7.14 -5.14 -14.31
N LYS A 202 -7.05 -6.20 -15.10
CA LYS A 202 -7.33 -7.58 -14.66
C LYS A 202 -6.33 -8.13 -13.64
N ALA A 203 -5.05 -7.85 -13.80
CA ALA A 203 -4.03 -8.35 -12.89
C ALA A 203 -3.00 -7.28 -12.59
N ILE A 204 -2.68 -7.12 -11.31
CA ILE A 204 -1.60 -6.28 -10.83
C ILE A 204 -0.59 -7.18 -10.13
N ASN A 205 0.62 -7.27 -10.65
CA ASN A 205 1.67 -8.14 -10.14
C ASN A 205 2.78 -7.29 -9.53
N ILE A 206 3.16 -7.59 -8.29
CA ILE A 206 4.20 -6.87 -7.54
C ILE A 206 5.30 -7.88 -7.18
N GLY A 207 6.53 -7.62 -7.61
CA GLY A 207 7.71 -8.41 -7.24
C GLY A 207 8.21 -8.15 -5.82
N ASP A 208 9.17 -8.95 -5.36
CA ASP A 208 9.83 -8.75 -4.06
C ASP A 208 10.58 -7.42 -3.99
N GLY A 209 10.48 -6.75 -2.84
CA GLY A 209 11.08 -5.44 -2.60
C GLY A 209 10.46 -4.29 -3.38
N GLN A 210 9.42 -4.55 -4.18
CA GLN A 210 8.77 -3.56 -5.05
C GLN A 210 7.44 -3.10 -4.48
N GLY A 211 6.86 -2.04 -5.04
CA GLY A 211 5.53 -1.66 -4.58
C GLY A 211 4.73 -0.66 -5.39
N ILE A 212 3.45 -0.62 -5.07
CA ILE A 212 2.50 0.36 -5.59
C ILE A 212 1.92 1.13 -4.41
N MET A 213 1.90 2.45 -4.55
CA MET A 213 1.37 3.36 -3.57
C MET A 213 0.17 4.10 -4.14
N PHE A 214 -0.98 3.90 -3.52
CA PHE A 214 -2.19 4.63 -3.84
C PHE A 214 -2.26 5.87 -2.97
N ASN A 215 -2.04 7.03 -3.60
CA ASN A 215 -2.26 8.32 -2.97
C ASN A 215 -3.62 8.88 -3.39
N THR A 216 -4.28 9.54 -2.45
CA THR A 216 -5.64 10.03 -2.60
C THR A 216 -5.59 11.55 -2.69
N ASP A 217 -6.08 12.13 -3.79
CA ASP A 217 -5.99 13.57 -4.08
C ASP A 217 -6.93 14.41 -3.17
N ALA A 218 -6.56 15.65 -2.88
CA ALA A 218 -7.02 16.44 -1.75
C ALA A 218 -8.51 16.85 -1.76
N ASP A 219 -9.16 16.87 -2.91
CA ASP A 219 -10.41 17.64 -3.07
C ASP A 219 -11.67 16.79 -3.22
N ASN A 220 -11.59 15.46 -3.25
CA ASN A 220 -12.76 14.59 -3.44
C ASN A 220 -12.70 13.33 -2.56
N ALA A 221 -13.87 12.79 -2.18
CA ALA A 221 -13.98 11.48 -1.54
C ALA A 221 -13.36 10.42 -2.47
N ASN A 222 -12.17 9.96 -2.11
CA ASN A 222 -11.41 9.06 -2.95
C ASN A 222 -11.87 7.64 -2.68
N VAL A 223 -12.23 6.95 -3.76
CA VAL A 223 -12.59 5.55 -3.74
C VAL A 223 -11.63 4.82 -4.67
N LEU A 224 -10.61 4.18 -4.11
CA LEU A 224 -9.89 3.15 -4.85
C LEU A 224 -10.86 2.00 -5.09
N ASN A 225 -11.43 1.90 -6.29
CA ASN A 225 -12.29 0.79 -6.68
C ASN A 225 -11.46 -0.24 -7.46
N LEU A 226 -11.05 -1.32 -6.81
CA LEU A 226 -10.54 -2.51 -7.49
C LEU A 226 -11.75 -3.31 -7.99
N GLN A 227 -12.24 -3.01 -9.20
CA GLN A 227 -13.57 -3.40 -9.69
C GLN A 227 -13.91 -4.90 -9.52
N ALA A 228 -15.20 -5.13 -9.29
CA ALA A 228 -15.87 -6.43 -9.27
C ALA A 228 -15.70 -7.16 -10.62
N GLY A 229 -15.30 -8.44 -10.57
CA GLY A 229 -15.23 -9.30 -11.76
C GLY A 229 -13.89 -10.00 -12.04
N GLY A 230 -12.94 -10.01 -11.10
CA GLY A 230 -11.70 -10.80 -11.23
C GLY A 230 -10.42 -10.00 -11.42
N THR A 231 -10.39 -8.73 -10.96
CA THR A 231 -9.12 -8.02 -10.78
C THR A 231 -8.35 -8.63 -9.62
N THR A 232 -7.17 -9.16 -9.89
CA THR A 232 -6.33 -9.83 -8.89
C THR A 232 -5.04 -9.05 -8.66
N ILE A 233 -4.78 -8.66 -7.40
CA ILE A 233 -3.45 -8.21 -6.99
C ILE A 233 -2.65 -9.44 -6.55
N ASN A 234 -1.56 -9.71 -7.26
CA ASN A 234 -0.64 -10.80 -6.99
C ASN A 234 0.69 -10.26 -6.49
N PHE A 235 1.20 -10.87 -5.43
CA PHE A 235 2.57 -10.68 -5.01
C PHE A 235 3.39 -11.85 -5.56
N ASN A 236 4.06 -11.64 -6.69
CA ASN A 236 4.73 -12.68 -7.46
C ASN A 236 6.17 -12.97 -6.98
N GLY A 237 6.59 -12.27 -5.93
CA GLY A 237 7.84 -12.54 -5.24
C GLY A 237 7.88 -13.90 -4.55
N THR A 238 9.09 -14.40 -4.32
CA THR A 238 9.37 -15.59 -3.52
C THR A 238 9.36 -15.27 -2.03
N ASP A 239 9.87 -14.10 -1.66
CA ASP A 239 10.21 -13.73 -0.27
C ASP A 239 9.05 -13.02 0.42
N GLY A 240 8.09 -12.54 -0.36
CA GLY A 240 6.88 -11.93 0.17
C GLY A 240 7.03 -10.48 0.61
N THR A 241 8.03 -9.79 0.06
CA THR A 241 8.39 -8.43 0.47
C THR A 241 7.77 -7.36 -0.43
N GLY A 242 7.07 -7.76 -1.49
CA GLY A 242 6.30 -6.85 -2.35
C GLY A 242 5.18 -6.15 -1.59
N ARG A 243 4.96 -4.86 -1.86
CA ARG A 243 4.13 -3.97 -1.04
C ARG A 243 3.04 -3.25 -1.80
N LEU A 244 1.82 -3.32 -1.26
CA LEU A 244 0.71 -2.45 -1.62
C LEU A 244 0.49 -1.43 -0.50
N VAL A 245 0.69 -0.14 -0.79
CA VAL A 245 0.55 0.93 0.20
C VAL A 245 -0.66 1.78 -0.13
N LEU A 246 -1.53 1.99 0.85
CA LEU A 246 -2.74 2.79 0.77
C LEU A 246 -2.55 4.02 1.67
N LEU A 247 -2.41 5.20 1.08
CA LEU A 247 -2.08 6.43 1.80
C LEU A 247 -3.25 7.41 1.86
N SER A 248 -3.65 7.78 3.09
CA SER A 248 -4.58 8.87 3.40
C SER A 248 -3.79 10.09 3.87
N LYS A 249 -3.30 10.90 2.92
CA LYS A 249 -2.41 12.05 3.20
C LYS A 249 -3.11 13.41 3.24
N ASN A 250 -4.39 13.51 2.84
CA ASN A 250 -5.04 14.80 2.60
C ASN A 250 -6.32 15.00 3.43
N ALA A 251 -6.89 16.22 3.42
CA ALA A 251 -7.88 16.73 4.37
C ALA A 251 -9.32 16.11 4.27
N ALA A 252 -9.54 15.10 3.44
CA ALA A 252 -10.85 14.46 3.25
C ALA A 252 -10.81 12.96 3.60
N ALA A 253 -11.81 12.49 4.36
CA ALA A 253 -11.91 11.09 4.77
C ALA A 253 -11.71 10.15 3.57
N THR A 254 -10.76 9.23 3.71
CA THR A 254 -10.33 8.38 2.58
C THR A 254 -10.93 6.99 2.71
N ASN A 255 -11.69 6.55 1.70
CA ASN A 255 -12.28 5.21 1.66
C ASN A 255 -11.59 4.37 0.58
N PHE A 256 -10.83 3.35 0.97
CA PHE A 256 -10.29 2.37 0.04
C PHE A 256 -11.31 1.25 -0.14
N ASN A 257 -11.93 1.15 -1.32
CA ASN A 257 -13.01 0.20 -1.58
C ASN A 257 -12.56 -0.98 -2.43
N VAL A 258 -12.25 -2.07 -1.75
CA VAL A 258 -11.88 -3.32 -2.39
C VAL A 258 -13.18 -4.07 -2.75
N THR A 259 -13.60 -4.01 -4.02
CA THR A 259 -14.73 -4.81 -4.53
C THR A 259 -14.33 -6.25 -4.94
N GLY A 260 -13.07 -6.64 -4.72
CA GLY A 260 -12.52 -7.98 -4.92
C GLY A 260 -11.78 -8.51 -3.67
N SER A 261 -10.83 -9.43 -3.85
CA SER A 261 -9.91 -9.89 -2.79
C SER A 261 -8.49 -9.37 -3.07
N LEU A 262 -7.83 -8.80 -2.05
CA LEU A 262 -6.39 -8.54 -2.10
C LEU A 262 -5.66 -9.86 -1.82
N GLY A 263 -5.32 -10.65 -2.86
CA GLY A 263 -4.63 -11.91 -2.58
C GLY A 263 -4.62 -13.05 -3.58
N GLY A 264 -4.43 -12.82 -4.88
CA GLY A 264 -4.26 -13.97 -5.80
C GLY A 264 -3.03 -14.82 -5.51
N ASN A 265 -2.01 -14.22 -4.89
CA ASN A 265 -0.84 -14.88 -4.33
C ASN A 265 -0.45 -14.11 -3.06
N LEU A 266 -0.80 -14.64 -1.90
CA LEU A 266 -0.80 -13.95 -0.59
C LEU A 266 0.58 -13.77 0.03
N LYS A 267 1.61 -13.62 -0.79
CA LYS A 267 2.97 -13.50 -0.30
C LYS A 267 3.32 -12.08 0.13
N GLY A 268 2.62 -11.03 -0.27
CA GLY A 268 3.08 -9.66 0.01
C GLY A 268 2.57 -9.01 1.29
N ILE A 269 2.93 -7.74 1.41
CA ILE A 269 2.58 -6.87 2.53
C ILE A 269 1.58 -5.80 2.07
N ILE A 270 0.52 -5.60 2.83
CA ILE A 270 -0.44 -4.52 2.62
C ILE A 270 -0.26 -3.49 3.73
N GLU A 271 -0.16 -2.22 3.35
CA GLU A 271 0.05 -1.12 4.29
C GLU A 271 -1.05 -0.10 4.18
N PHE A 272 -1.64 0.24 5.32
CA PHE A 272 -2.67 1.24 5.45
C PHE A 272 -2.16 2.41 6.30
N ASN A 273 -1.83 3.51 5.64
CA ASN A 273 -1.19 4.67 6.26
C ASN A 273 -2.17 5.85 6.33
N ILE A 274 -2.59 6.17 7.55
CA ILE A 274 -3.50 7.26 7.90
C ILE A 274 -2.70 8.42 8.47
N VAL A 275 -2.61 9.52 7.72
CA VAL A 275 -1.75 10.66 8.05
C VAL A 275 -2.61 11.90 8.37
N ALA A 276 -3.37 12.42 7.42
CA ALA A 276 -4.05 13.70 7.62
C ALA A 276 -5.46 13.59 8.23
N VAL A 277 -6.20 12.53 7.91
CA VAL A 277 -7.60 12.33 8.30
C VAL A 277 -7.91 10.86 8.46
N ASP A 278 -8.96 10.57 9.21
CA ASP A 278 -9.49 9.23 9.38
C ASP A 278 -9.71 8.55 8.03
N GLY A 279 -9.36 7.27 7.97
CA GLY A 279 -9.51 6.49 6.75
C GLY A 279 -10.20 5.17 7.02
N GLN A 280 -10.83 4.66 5.97
CA GLN A 280 -11.49 3.37 5.99
C GLN A 280 -10.95 2.48 4.87
N LEU A 281 -10.67 1.23 5.21
CA LEU A 281 -10.43 0.16 4.26
C LEU A 281 -11.67 -0.73 4.23
N ILE A 282 -12.37 -0.76 3.12
CA ILE A 282 -13.69 -1.40 2.96
C ILE A 282 -13.56 -2.56 1.98
N ALA A 283 -14.04 -3.75 2.34
CA ALA A 283 -14.31 -4.82 1.39
C ALA A 283 -15.80 -4.83 1.03
N ASN A 284 -16.13 -4.53 -0.23
CA ASN A 284 -17.51 -4.44 -0.71
C ASN A 284 -18.11 -5.78 -1.19
N ALA A 285 -17.41 -6.88 -0.96
CA ALA A 285 -17.89 -8.21 -1.33
C ALA A 285 -18.62 -8.90 -0.16
N GLY A 286 -19.46 -8.19 0.62
CA GLY A 286 -20.23 -8.81 1.71
C GLY A 286 -19.39 -9.36 2.90
N PRO A 287 -20.05 -9.75 4.00
CA PRO A 287 -19.39 -10.11 5.27
C PRO A 287 -18.51 -11.38 5.21
N ALA A 288 -18.64 -12.18 4.16
CA ALA A 288 -17.87 -13.42 3.99
C ALA A 288 -16.51 -13.22 3.30
N ASN A 289 -16.21 -12.04 2.76
CA ASN A 289 -14.99 -11.82 1.99
C ASN A 289 -13.93 -11.07 2.78
N ALA A 290 -12.73 -11.62 2.76
CA ALA A 290 -11.57 -11.02 3.36
C ALA A 290 -11.12 -9.79 2.56
N VAL A 291 -10.82 -8.71 3.29
CA VAL A 291 -10.12 -7.54 2.75
C VAL A 291 -8.69 -7.97 2.41
N ILE A 292 -8.10 -8.83 3.24
CA ILE A 292 -6.70 -9.25 3.18
C ILE A 292 -6.61 -10.74 3.48
N GLY A 293 -5.94 -11.52 2.63
CA GLY A 293 -5.80 -12.96 2.85
C GLY A 293 -7.06 -13.76 2.52
N THR A 294 -7.03 -15.08 2.72
CA THR A 294 -8.24 -15.92 2.63
C THR A 294 -8.30 -16.89 3.80
N ASN A 295 -9.50 -17.14 4.33
CA ASN A 295 -9.74 -18.08 5.43
C ASN A 295 -9.62 -19.56 5.00
N ASN A 296 -9.53 -19.85 3.69
CA ASN A 296 -9.78 -21.19 3.14
C ASN A 296 -8.51 -22.03 2.90
N GLY A 297 -7.49 -21.91 3.76
CA GLY A 297 -6.27 -22.72 3.65
C GLY A 297 -5.35 -22.38 2.47
N ALA A 298 -5.67 -21.34 1.68
CA ALA A 298 -4.85 -20.87 0.56
C ALA A 298 -3.79 -19.82 0.93
N GLY A 299 -3.70 -19.42 2.21
CA GLY A 299 -2.62 -18.59 2.75
C GLY A 299 -3.11 -17.34 3.49
N ARG A 300 -2.26 -16.82 4.37
CA ARG A 300 -2.35 -15.48 4.96
C ARG A 300 -1.47 -14.53 4.14
N ALA A 301 -1.82 -13.25 4.05
CA ALA A 301 -0.86 -12.24 3.55
C ALA A 301 0.44 -12.35 4.36
N ALA A 302 1.62 -12.07 3.80
CA ALA A 302 2.84 -12.09 4.61
C ALA A 302 2.78 -11.01 5.69
N GLY A 303 2.29 -9.81 5.34
CA GLY A 303 2.18 -8.73 6.30
C GLY A 303 0.95 -7.85 6.13
N PHE A 304 0.46 -7.31 7.26
CA PHE A 304 -0.46 -6.19 7.29
C PHE A 304 0.05 -5.12 8.24
N VAL A 305 0.27 -3.91 7.71
CA VAL A 305 0.76 -2.76 8.48
C VAL A 305 -0.33 -1.70 8.54
N VAL A 306 -0.65 -1.22 9.74
CA VAL A 306 -1.53 -0.07 9.96
C VAL A 306 -0.73 1.02 10.65
N SER A 307 -0.54 2.14 9.97
CA SER A 307 0.07 3.35 10.54
C SER A 307 -0.98 4.42 10.74
N VAL A 308 -1.13 4.96 11.95
CA VAL A 308 -2.10 6.01 12.27
C VAL A 308 -1.43 7.23 12.89
N ASP A 309 -1.67 8.40 12.33
CA ASP A 309 -1.20 9.66 12.91
C ASP A 309 -2.00 10.07 14.16
N ASN A 310 -1.52 11.12 14.83
CA ASN A 310 -2.05 11.55 16.12
C ASN A 310 -3.55 11.87 16.07
N GLY A 311 -4.33 11.21 16.93
CA GLY A 311 -5.76 11.44 17.06
C GLY A 311 -6.56 11.01 15.82
N LYS A 312 -5.95 10.24 14.92
CA LYS A 312 -6.62 9.70 13.72
C LYS A 312 -7.08 8.28 13.93
N VAL A 313 -8.06 7.89 13.12
CA VAL A 313 -8.69 6.58 13.14
C VAL A 313 -8.50 5.86 11.82
N ALA A 314 -7.91 4.66 11.86
CA ALA A 314 -7.99 3.68 10.78
C ALA A 314 -9.14 2.72 11.06
N THR A 315 -10.10 2.60 10.14
CA THR A 315 -11.19 1.61 10.25
C THR A 315 -11.06 0.55 9.16
N ILE A 316 -11.04 -0.72 9.53
CA ILE A 316 -10.98 -1.85 8.60
C ILE A 316 -12.33 -2.57 8.63
N ASN A 317 -13.07 -2.44 7.54
CA ASN A 317 -14.40 -3.01 7.29
C ASN A 317 -14.30 -4.29 6.45
N GLY A 318 -13.69 -5.33 7.01
CA GLY A 318 -13.74 -6.70 6.51
C GLY A 318 -12.59 -7.56 7.08
N GLN A 319 -12.55 -8.84 6.72
CA GLN A 319 -11.66 -9.79 7.41
C GLN A 319 -10.19 -9.55 7.06
N VAL A 320 -9.30 -9.74 8.03
CA VAL A 320 -7.85 -9.62 7.86
C VAL A 320 -7.17 -10.93 8.23
N TYR A 321 -6.54 -11.59 7.25
CA TYR A 321 -5.70 -12.76 7.45
C TYR A 321 -4.27 -12.44 7.00
N ALA A 322 -3.37 -12.22 7.96
CA ALA A 322 -1.99 -11.82 7.70
C ALA A 322 -1.05 -12.50 8.70
N LYS A 323 0.08 -13.06 8.25
CA LYS A 323 1.03 -13.74 9.13
C LYS A 323 1.68 -12.76 10.11
N ASP A 324 2.13 -11.62 9.61
CA ASP A 324 2.69 -10.56 10.44
C ASP A 324 1.77 -9.35 10.43
N MET A 325 1.44 -8.82 11.60
CA MET A 325 0.69 -7.60 11.77
C MET A 325 1.54 -6.56 12.49
N VAL A 326 1.55 -5.34 11.98
CA VAL A 326 2.18 -4.20 12.65
C VAL A 326 1.15 -3.10 12.84
N ILE A 327 0.95 -2.69 14.08
CA ILE A 327 0.09 -1.56 14.44
C ILE A 327 1.00 -0.48 15.00
N GLN A 328 1.03 0.67 14.36
CA GLN A 328 1.92 1.75 14.74
C GLN A 328 1.21 3.08 14.69
N SER A 329 1.61 3.97 15.59
CA SER A 329 1.11 5.34 15.60
C SER A 329 2.22 6.36 15.75
N ALA A 330 2.11 7.49 15.06
CA ALA A 330 3.03 8.59 15.26
C ALA A 330 2.99 9.13 16.70
N ASN A 331 1.85 9.00 17.41
CA ASN A 331 1.64 9.55 18.76
C ASN A 331 0.60 8.72 19.56
N ALA A 332 0.51 8.94 20.87
CA ALA A 332 -0.26 8.08 21.80
C ALA A 332 -1.80 8.01 21.60
N ALA A 333 -2.37 8.71 20.61
CA ALA A 333 -3.80 8.81 20.38
C ALA A 333 -4.30 8.17 19.07
N GLY A 334 -3.43 7.49 18.32
CA GLY A 334 -3.84 6.76 17.12
C GLY A 334 -4.78 5.59 17.45
N GLN A 335 -5.82 5.43 16.64
CA GLN A 335 -6.84 4.40 16.83
C GLN A 335 -6.95 3.49 15.60
N VAL A 336 -7.04 2.18 15.84
CA VAL A 336 -7.31 1.17 14.82
C VAL A 336 -8.56 0.39 15.18
N ASN A 337 -9.55 0.40 14.31
CA ASN A 337 -10.83 -0.28 14.49
C ASN A 337 -10.97 -1.41 13.48
N PHE A 338 -10.92 -2.65 13.96
CA PHE A 338 -11.24 -3.83 13.18
C PHE A 338 -12.71 -4.17 13.35
N ARG A 339 -13.51 -3.93 12.30
CA ARG A 339 -14.96 -4.18 12.32
C ARG A 339 -15.34 -5.60 11.87
N HIS A 340 -14.32 -6.45 11.69
CA HIS A 340 -14.46 -7.86 11.37
C HIS A 340 -13.30 -8.67 11.98
N ILE A 341 -13.34 -9.99 11.81
CA ILE A 341 -12.31 -10.94 12.22
C ILE A 341 -10.92 -10.49 11.75
N VAL A 342 -9.98 -10.49 12.69
CA VAL A 342 -8.54 -10.51 12.44
C VAL A 342 -8.02 -11.89 12.82
N ASP A 343 -7.25 -12.52 11.95
CA ASP A 343 -6.61 -13.79 12.25
C ASP A 343 -5.19 -13.85 11.69
N VAL A 344 -4.22 -13.71 12.59
CA VAL A 344 -2.79 -13.82 12.22
C VAL A 344 -2.25 -15.25 12.27
N GLY A 345 -3.03 -16.19 12.76
CA GLY A 345 -2.59 -17.57 12.98
C GLY A 345 -1.79 -17.76 14.26
N THR A 346 -1.51 -19.01 14.60
CA THR A 346 -0.81 -19.40 15.83
C THR A 346 0.71 -19.20 15.74
N ASP A 347 1.26 -19.15 14.52
CA ASP A 347 2.67 -18.87 14.23
C ASP A 347 2.90 -17.44 13.72
N GLY A 348 1.83 -16.64 13.66
CA GLY A 348 1.88 -15.25 13.25
C GLY A 348 2.23 -14.31 14.39
N THR A 349 2.67 -13.10 14.04
CA THR A 349 3.08 -12.09 15.00
C THR A 349 2.24 -10.82 14.89
N THR A 350 1.97 -10.16 16.01
CA THR A 350 1.40 -8.81 16.04
C THR A 350 2.33 -7.91 16.84
N ALA A 351 2.82 -6.83 16.25
CA ALA A 351 3.73 -5.91 16.94
C ALA A 351 3.12 -4.50 17.03
N PHE A 352 3.17 -3.93 18.22
CA PHE A 352 2.89 -2.51 18.44
C PHE A 352 4.18 -1.70 18.38
N LYS A 353 4.20 -0.65 17.56
CA LYS A 353 5.41 0.18 17.35
C LYS A 353 5.12 1.68 17.51
N THR A 354 6.23 2.41 17.67
CA THR A 354 6.37 3.87 17.70
C THR A 354 5.68 4.61 18.85
N ALA A 355 4.38 4.45 19.06
CA ALA A 355 3.65 5.10 20.15
C ALA A 355 2.43 4.27 20.58
N ALA A 356 1.93 4.53 21.79
CA ALA A 356 0.73 3.88 22.32
C ALA A 356 -0.44 4.02 21.34
N SER A 357 -0.94 2.89 20.85
CA SER A 357 -2.07 2.84 19.92
C SER A 357 -3.24 2.18 20.61
N LYS A 358 -4.47 2.60 20.28
CA LYS A 358 -5.68 1.96 20.76
C LYS A 358 -6.32 1.14 19.65
N VAL A 359 -6.53 -0.14 19.92
CA VAL A 359 -7.14 -1.10 19.01
C VAL A 359 -8.51 -1.46 19.54
N THR A 360 -9.52 -1.44 18.67
CA THR A 360 -10.85 -2.00 18.97
C THR A 360 -11.14 -3.10 17.98
N ILE A 361 -11.52 -4.28 18.46
CA ILE A 361 -12.07 -5.36 17.63
C ILE A 361 -13.59 -5.39 17.79
N THR A 362 -14.32 -5.95 16.82
CA THR A 362 -15.78 -6.15 16.97
C THR A 362 -16.23 -7.59 16.79
N GLN A 363 -15.30 -8.50 16.49
CA GLN A 363 -15.55 -9.93 16.33
C GLN A 363 -14.41 -10.72 16.96
N SER A 364 -14.66 -11.99 17.28
CA SER A 364 -13.63 -12.87 17.80
C SER A 364 -12.45 -12.93 16.85
N SER A 365 -11.26 -12.74 17.39
CA SER A 365 -10.05 -12.47 16.60
C SER A 365 -8.83 -13.14 17.23
N ASN A 366 -7.88 -13.52 16.38
CA ASN A 366 -6.60 -14.11 16.76
C ASN A 366 -5.45 -13.17 16.38
N PHE A 367 -4.73 -12.70 17.40
CA PHE A 367 -3.60 -11.79 17.28
C PHE A 367 -2.25 -12.52 17.44
N GLY A 368 -2.25 -13.86 17.56
CA GLY A 368 -1.03 -14.67 17.58
C GLY A 368 -0.06 -14.25 18.68
N ASN A 369 1.24 -14.31 18.38
CA ASN A 369 2.27 -13.79 19.28
C ASN A 369 2.29 -12.26 19.22
N THR A 370 1.74 -11.62 20.25
CA THR A 370 1.59 -10.17 20.31
C THR A 370 2.63 -9.53 21.21
N ASP A 371 3.39 -8.57 20.68
CA ASP A 371 4.37 -7.78 21.43
C ASP A 371 3.90 -6.32 21.52
N PHE A 372 3.60 -5.85 22.73
CA PHE A 372 3.28 -4.44 23.01
C PHE A 372 4.53 -3.55 23.02
N GLY A 373 5.73 -4.12 23.01
CA GLY A 373 6.99 -3.40 23.16
C GLY A 373 7.02 -2.65 24.49
N ASN A 374 7.57 -1.44 24.49
CA ASN A 374 7.59 -0.55 25.65
C ASN A 374 6.39 0.43 25.68
N LEU A 375 5.31 0.12 24.96
CA LEU A 375 4.22 1.07 24.69
C LEU A 375 3.01 0.80 25.57
N ALA A 376 2.36 1.85 26.05
CA ALA A 376 1.06 1.78 26.74
C ALA A 376 -0.12 1.55 25.76
N ALA A 377 0.07 0.66 24.79
CA ALA A 377 -0.95 0.30 23.81
C ALA A 377 -2.17 -0.34 24.48
N GLN A 378 -3.33 -0.24 23.84
CA GLN A 378 -4.58 -0.73 24.41
C GLN A 378 -5.32 -1.58 23.39
N ILE A 379 -5.85 -2.72 23.84
CA ILE A 379 -6.79 -3.52 23.07
C ILE A 379 -8.13 -3.50 23.80
N LYS A 380 -9.17 -3.04 23.10
CA LYS A 380 -10.55 -3.06 23.58
C LYS A 380 -11.31 -4.22 22.95
N VAL A 381 -11.87 -5.07 23.80
CA VAL A 381 -12.64 -6.27 23.45
C VAL A 381 -14.10 -6.08 23.87
N PRO A 382 -15.06 -6.01 22.92
CA PRO A 382 -16.47 -5.83 23.22
C PRO A 382 -17.12 -7.02 23.92
N ASN A 383 -18.41 -6.85 24.26
CA ASN A 383 -19.19 -7.87 24.94
C ASN A 383 -19.23 -9.21 24.18
N ALA A 384 -19.01 -10.32 24.89
CA ALA A 384 -19.11 -11.69 24.35
C ALA A 384 -18.14 -12.00 23.19
N ILE A 385 -17.01 -11.31 23.13
CA ILE A 385 -15.97 -11.53 22.12
C ILE A 385 -14.79 -12.32 22.72
N THR A 386 -14.25 -13.25 21.93
CA THR A 386 -13.01 -13.96 22.24
C THR A 386 -11.82 -13.26 21.58
N LEU A 387 -10.80 -12.94 22.37
CA LEU A 387 -9.49 -12.54 21.88
C LEU A 387 -8.52 -13.71 22.11
N THR A 388 -7.92 -14.20 21.03
CA THR A 388 -6.91 -15.25 21.06
C THR A 388 -5.53 -14.62 20.80
N GLY A 389 -4.53 -14.98 21.59
CA GLY A 389 -3.16 -14.48 21.44
C GLY A 389 -2.26 -14.82 22.62
N ASN A 390 -0.96 -14.64 22.45
CA ASN A 390 0.04 -14.68 23.51
C ASN A 390 0.68 -13.29 23.60
N PHE A 391 0.36 -12.54 24.64
CA PHE A 391 0.66 -11.11 24.75
C PHE A 391 1.84 -10.86 25.68
N THR A 392 2.84 -10.15 25.18
CA THR A 392 4.01 -9.75 25.96
C THR A 392 4.16 -8.24 25.99
N GLY A 393 4.68 -7.71 27.11
CA GLY A 393 5.33 -6.39 27.10
C GLY A 393 6.68 -6.46 26.37
N ASP A 394 7.57 -5.52 26.67
CA ASP A 394 8.89 -5.42 26.02
C ASP A 394 9.70 -6.70 26.26
N ALA A 395 9.75 -7.57 25.25
CA ALA A 395 10.47 -8.84 25.32
C ALA A 395 11.98 -8.65 25.59
N SER A 396 12.52 -7.47 25.28
CA SER A 396 13.93 -7.12 25.52
C SER A 396 14.18 -6.53 26.92
N ASN A 397 13.13 -6.11 27.62
CA ASN A 397 13.21 -5.55 28.97
C ASN A 397 12.10 -6.10 29.89
N PRO A 398 12.33 -7.24 30.55
CA PRO A 398 11.32 -7.91 31.38
C PRO A 398 10.77 -7.09 32.56
N GLY A 399 11.45 -6.01 32.96
CA GLY A 399 10.97 -5.11 34.02
C GLY A 399 9.95 -4.07 33.53
N ASN A 400 9.74 -3.97 32.22
CA ASN A 400 8.82 -3.02 31.63
C ASN A 400 7.46 -3.68 31.39
N THR A 401 6.45 -3.27 32.15
CA THR A 401 5.07 -3.70 31.91
C THR A 401 4.41 -2.76 30.92
N ALA A 402 4.00 -3.29 29.78
CA ALA A 402 3.45 -2.52 28.68
C ALA A 402 2.15 -3.14 28.17
N GLY A 403 1.23 -2.31 27.69
CA GLY A 403 -0.02 -2.78 27.13
C GLY A 403 -1.13 -3.06 28.16
N VAL A 404 -2.37 -2.79 27.76
CA VAL A 404 -3.58 -3.10 28.53
C VAL A 404 -4.61 -3.77 27.62
N ILE A 405 -5.24 -4.84 28.10
CA ILE A 405 -6.36 -5.49 27.42
C ILE A 405 -7.62 -5.24 28.24
N THR A 406 -8.60 -4.53 27.67
CA THR A 406 -9.85 -4.16 28.35
C THR A 406 -11.03 -4.89 27.71
N PHE A 407 -11.75 -5.66 28.50
CA PHE A 407 -12.99 -6.32 28.14
C PHE A 407 -14.19 -5.49 28.59
N ASP A 408 -15.17 -5.28 27.71
CA ASP A 408 -16.43 -4.61 28.04
C ASP A 408 -17.29 -5.52 28.94
N ALA A 409 -17.54 -6.77 28.55
CA ALA A 409 -18.25 -7.77 29.38
C ALA A 409 -18.19 -9.17 28.75
N ASN A 410 -18.37 -10.23 29.54
CA ASN A 410 -18.62 -11.61 29.06
C ASN A 410 -17.63 -12.15 28.00
N GLY A 411 -16.42 -11.59 27.92
CA GLY A 411 -15.44 -11.96 26.90
C GLY A 411 -14.52 -13.08 27.35
N THR A 412 -13.66 -13.52 26.43
CA THR A 412 -12.69 -14.59 26.70
C THR A 412 -11.31 -14.18 26.20
N LEU A 413 -10.27 -14.46 27.00
CA LEU A 413 -8.87 -14.38 26.61
C LEU A 413 -8.28 -15.79 26.54
N GLU A 414 -7.82 -16.17 25.34
CA GLU A 414 -7.31 -17.50 25.03
C GLU A 414 -5.88 -17.47 24.48
N SER A 415 -5.12 -18.53 24.77
CA SER A 415 -3.79 -18.74 24.19
C SER A 415 -3.89 -18.99 22.68
N ALA A 416 -3.00 -18.39 21.88
CA ALA A 416 -2.78 -18.82 20.49
C ALA A 416 -1.82 -20.02 20.39
N SER A 417 -1.07 -20.31 21.44
CA SER A 417 -0.12 -21.42 21.52
C SER A 417 -0.80 -22.71 22.00
N ALA A 418 -0.47 -23.82 21.34
CA ALA A 418 -0.79 -25.18 21.80
C ALA A 418 0.13 -25.67 22.94
N ASP A 419 1.28 -25.02 23.15
CA ASP A 419 2.17 -25.30 24.28
C ASP A 419 1.64 -24.57 25.53
N ALA A 420 1.19 -25.35 26.50
CA ALA A 420 0.64 -24.89 27.77
C ALA A 420 1.66 -24.12 28.65
N ASN A 421 2.96 -24.24 28.36
CA ASN A 421 4.01 -23.50 29.08
C ASN A 421 4.17 -22.06 28.57
N VAL A 422 3.63 -21.75 27.39
CA VAL A 422 3.65 -20.39 26.85
C VAL A 422 2.56 -19.59 27.56
N ALA A 423 2.97 -18.59 28.33
CA ALA A 423 2.03 -17.69 29.00
C ALA A 423 1.15 -16.95 27.98
N VAL A 424 -0.13 -16.80 28.31
CA VAL A 424 -1.07 -15.99 27.52
C VAL A 424 -0.78 -14.52 27.73
N THR A 425 -0.34 -14.14 28.93
CA THR A 425 0.12 -12.77 29.19
C THR A 425 1.40 -12.78 30.01
N ASN A 426 2.41 -12.04 29.58
CA ASN A 426 3.71 -11.92 30.25
C ASN A 426 4.22 -10.47 30.22
N ASN A 427 4.50 -9.88 31.38
CA ASN A 427 4.95 -8.49 31.48
C ASN A 427 4.02 -7.48 30.77
N ILE A 428 2.72 -7.73 30.77
CA ILE A 428 1.73 -6.73 30.36
C ILE A 428 1.26 -5.94 31.58
N THR A 429 0.83 -4.69 31.41
CA THR A 429 0.40 -3.86 32.54
C THR A 429 -0.83 -4.43 33.21
N ALA A 430 -1.91 -4.69 32.46
CA ALA A 430 -3.14 -5.21 33.04
C ALA A 430 -4.09 -5.88 32.04
N ILE A 431 -4.95 -6.73 32.59
CA ILE A 431 -6.22 -7.16 32.00
C ILE A 431 -7.35 -6.50 32.81
N GLU A 432 -8.26 -5.80 32.14
CA GLU A 432 -9.33 -5.04 32.77
C GLU A 432 -10.70 -5.60 32.37
N ALA A 433 -11.53 -5.95 33.36
CA ALA A 433 -12.94 -6.22 33.16
C ALA A 433 -13.73 -4.95 33.49
N SER A 434 -14.12 -4.18 32.47
CA SER A 434 -14.63 -2.82 32.64
C SER A 434 -16.14 -2.73 32.86
N GLY A 435 -16.92 -3.68 32.36
CA GLY A 435 -18.36 -3.76 32.57
C GLY A 435 -18.78 -4.99 33.37
N ALA A 436 -20.07 -5.07 33.67
CA ALA A 436 -20.64 -6.18 34.42
C ALA A 436 -20.70 -7.45 33.55
N GLY A 437 -20.16 -8.56 34.05
CA GLY A 437 -20.06 -9.82 33.32
C GLY A 437 -18.82 -10.61 33.70
N VAL A 438 -18.69 -11.79 33.09
CA VAL A 438 -17.60 -12.75 33.38
C VAL A 438 -16.58 -12.73 32.25
N VAL A 439 -15.36 -12.28 32.53
CA VAL A 439 -14.21 -12.42 31.62
C VAL A 439 -13.53 -13.75 31.91
N GLN A 440 -13.52 -14.64 30.92
CA GLN A 440 -12.88 -15.95 31.03
C GLN A 440 -11.40 -15.84 30.62
N LEU A 441 -10.52 -16.34 31.47
CA LEU A 441 -9.07 -16.37 31.25
C LEU A 441 -8.61 -17.82 31.19
N SER A 442 -7.88 -18.18 30.14
CA SER A 442 -7.29 -19.51 30.01
C SER A 442 -5.77 -19.44 29.94
N GLY A 443 -5.11 -20.48 30.44
CA GLY A 443 -3.65 -20.55 30.49
C GLY A 443 -3.05 -19.67 31.58
N THR A 444 -1.76 -19.38 31.44
CA THR A 444 -0.97 -18.68 32.46
C THR A 444 -0.94 -17.18 32.19
N HIS A 445 -1.19 -16.38 33.23
CA HIS A 445 -1.21 -14.91 33.17
C HIS A 445 -0.30 -14.31 34.24
N ALA A 446 0.55 -13.35 33.85
CA ALA A 446 1.36 -12.54 34.76
C ALA A 446 0.91 -11.08 34.86
N ALA A 447 -0.21 -10.73 34.20
CA ALA A 447 -0.78 -9.39 34.20
C ALA A 447 -1.46 -9.03 35.53
N GLU A 448 -1.52 -7.74 35.87
CA GLU A 448 -2.45 -7.25 36.90
C GLU A 448 -3.91 -7.47 36.43
N LEU A 449 -4.78 -7.98 37.30
CA LEU A 449 -6.21 -8.12 37.02
C LEU A 449 -6.98 -6.96 37.66
N ARG A 450 -7.64 -6.12 36.85
CA ARG A 450 -8.40 -4.96 37.32
C ARG A 450 -9.91 -5.13 37.07
N LEU A 451 -10.69 -4.88 38.11
CA LEU A 451 -12.15 -4.93 38.08
C LEU A 451 -12.71 -3.51 38.07
N GLY A 452 -13.29 -3.11 36.94
CA GLY A 452 -13.76 -1.74 36.70
C GLY A 452 -15.21 -1.48 37.15
N ASN A 453 -16.02 -2.53 37.33
CA ASN A 453 -17.44 -2.40 37.71
C ASN A 453 -17.86 -3.43 38.79
N ALA A 454 -18.93 -3.14 39.54
CA ALA A 454 -19.37 -3.89 40.72
C ALA A 454 -19.96 -5.27 40.37
N GLY A 455 -20.14 -5.54 39.08
CA GLY A 455 -20.51 -6.84 38.52
C GLY A 455 -19.42 -7.46 37.63
N SER A 456 -18.21 -6.92 37.62
CA SER A 456 -17.09 -7.47 36.85
C SER A 456 -16.48 -8.68 37.57
N ILE A 457 -16.26 -9.75 36.83
CA ILE A 457 -15.76 -11.03 37.35
C ILE A 457 -14.69 -11.56 36.38
N PHE A 458 -13.58 -12.06 36.89
CA PHE A 458 -12.69 -12.96 36.15
C PHE A 458 -12.98 -14.41 36.54
N LYS A 459 -12.98 -15.30 35.55
CA LYS A 459 -13.04 -16.75 35.75
C LYS A 459 -11.83 -17.40 35.09
N LEU A 460 -11.04 -18.13 35.87
CA LEU A 460 -9.86 -18.83 35.40
C LEU A 460 -10.22 -20.23 34.86
N ALA A 461 -9.32 -20.83 34.08
CA ALA A 461 -9.54 -22.13 33.45
C ALA A 461 -9.74 -23.30 34.44
N ASP A 462 -9.14 -23.21 35.62
CA ASP A 462 -9.33 -24.17 36.72
C ASP A 462 -10.70 -24.02 37.42
N GLY A 463 -11.49 -23.03 37.01
CA GLY A 463 -12.79 -22.71 37.60
C GLY A 463 -12.72 -21.65 38.70
N THR A 464 -11.53 -21.22 39.12
CA THR A 464 -11.35 -20.17 40.13
C THR A 464 -12.02 -18.87 39.69
N VAL A 465 -12.74 -18.21 40.60
CA VAL A 465 -13.44 -16.96 40.33
C VAL A 465 -12.83 -15.83 41.14
N ILE A 466 -12.48 -14.74 40.46
CA ILE A 466 -12.01 -13.49 41.07
C ILE A 466 -13.07 -12.43 40.83
N ASN A 467 -13.68 -11.92 41.91
CA ASN A 467 -14.66 -10.85 41.88
C ASN A 467 -14.27 -9.73 42.87
N GLY A 468 -14.86 -8.54 42.69
CA GLY A 468 -14.51 -7.37 43.49
C GLY A 468 -15.65 -6.35 43.55
N LYS A 469 -15.78 -5.69 44.69
CA LYS A 469 -16.67 -4.53 44.85
C LYS A 469 -15.97 -3.27 44.38
N VAL A 470 -16.63 -2.48 43.53
CA VAL A 470 -16.14 -1.17 43.10
C VAL A 470 -16.09 -0.22 44.29
N ASN A 471 -14.97 0.46 44.40
CA ASN A 471 -14.72 1.51 45.36
C ASN A 471 -15.64 2.72 45.08
N GLN A 472 -16.71 2.91 45.86
CA GLN A 472 -17.34 4.22 46.05
C GLN A 472 -16.88 4.74 47.41
N THR A 473 -15.93 5.68 47.38
CA THR A 473 -15.36 6.39 48.54
C THR A 473 -16.49 7.04 49.35
N ALA A 474 -16.63 6.83 50.66
CA ALA A 474 -15.80 7.48 51.67
C ALA A 474 -15.71 6.66 52.97
N LEU A 475 -14.46 6.51 53.42
CA LEU A 475 -14.12 6.11 54.77
C LEU A 475 -14.32 7.32 55.71
N VAL A 476 -15.10 7.16 56.78
CA VAL A 476 -14.94 7.98 57.99
C VAL A 476 -14.66 7.00 59.13
N GLY A 477 -13.38 6.84 59.50
CA GLY A 477 -12.99 6.02 60.66
C GLY A 477 -11.58 5.44 60.69
N GLY A 478 -10.83 5.38 59.57
CA GLY A 478 -9.47 4.82 59.53
C GLY A 478 -9.49 3.29 59.73
N VAL A 479 -9.34 2.44 58.74
CA VAL A 479 -8.19 2.23 57.85
C VAL A 479 -8.73 1.47 56.63
N LEU A 480 -8.37 1.88 55.42
CA LEU A 480 -8.51 1.00 54.24
C LEU A 480 -7.38 1.30 53.25
N ALA A 481 -6.46 0.36 53.13
CA ALA A 481 -5.47 0.30 52.06
C ALA A 481 -5.55 -1.10 51.44
N ALA A 482 -5.43 -1.14 50.10
CA ALA A 482 -5.50 -2.31 49.22
C ALA A 482 -6.90 -2.95 49.08
N GLY A 483 -7.37 -3.04 47.83
CA GLY A 483 -8.62 -3.71 47.48
C GLY A 483 -8.61 -5.16 47.95
N THR A 484 -9.62 -5.55 48.72
CA THR A 484 -9.81 -6.93 49.15
C THR A 484 -10.30 -7.79 47.98
N ILE A 485 -9.43 -8.67 47.51
CA ILE A 485 -9.77 -9.84 46.70
C ILE A 485 -10.51 -10.81 47.62
N THR A 486 -11.74 -11.20 47.29
CA THR A 486 -12.40 -12.33 47.96
C THR A 486 -12.16 -13.56 47.09
N LEU A 487 -11.22 -14.40 47.50
CA LEU A 487 -11.07 -15.75 46.96
C LEU A 487 -12.11 -16.62 47.67
N ASP A 488 -13.07 -17.22 46.94
CA ASP A 488 -13.86 -18.29 47.52
C ASP A 488 -12.95 -19.51 47.70
N GLY A 489 -12.68 -19.87 48.95
CA GLY A 489 -11.64 -20.83 49.30
C GLY A 489 -11.98 -22.27 48.90
N SER A 490 -11.78 -22.63 47.63
CA SER A 490 -11.77 -24.04 47.20
C SER A 490 -10.57 -24.47 46.34
N ALA A 491 -9.54 -23.64 46.18
CA ALA A 491 -8.31 -24.07 45.51
C ALA A 491 -7.29 -24.64 46.52
N THR A 492 -7.01 -25.93 46.43
CA THR A 492 -5.86 -26.63 47.07
C THR A 492 -4.63 -26.57 46.21
#